data_AF-A0A519VCQ2-F1
#
_entry.id   AF-A0A519VCQ2-F1
#
_cell.length_a   1.000
_cell.length_b   1.000
_cell.length_c   1.000
_cell.angle_alpha   90.00
_cell.angle_beta   90.00
_cell.angle_gamma   90.00
#
_symmetry.space_group_name_H-M   'P 1'
#
loop_
_entity.id
_entity.type
_entity.pdbx_description
1 polymer ?
#
loop_
_entity_poly.entity_id
_entity_poly.type
_entity_poly.pdbx_seq_one_letter_code
_entity_poly.pdbx_strand_id
1 'polypeptide(L)' 'AVVRDTPFSLIHINNLKTVTEAGGIICPANPSFYSLPKTIEDVAQTVVNRVIDLAGLESESYRWNED' A
#
# COMPACT_ATOMS: atom_id res chain seq x y z
N ALA A 1 -0.78 9.08 0.20
CA ALA A 1 -1.16 8.89 1.62
C ALA A 1 -1.23 7.41 1.94
N VAL A 2 -0.64 7.00 3.07
CA VAL A 2 -0.74 5.62 3.59
C VAL A 2 -1.86 5.57 4.62
N VAL A 3 -3.03 5.08 4.22
CA VAL A 3 -4.24 5.14 5.07
C VAL A 3 -4.49 3.82 5.78
N ARG A 4 -4.87 3.86 7.05
CA ARG A 4 -5.17 2.67 7.85
C ARG A 4 -6.47 2.88 8.61
N ASP A 5 -7.56 2.44 8.02
CA ASP A 5 -8.88 2.41 8.66
C ASP A 5 -9.75 1.33 8.00
N THR A 6 -10.76 0.83 8.72
CA THR A 6 -11.79 -0.08 8.18
C THR A 6 -12.94 -0.22 9.20
N PRO A 7 -14.21 -0.09 8.79
CA PRO A 7 -14.68 0.26 7.46
C PRO A 7 -14.46 1.75 7.14
N PHE A 8 -14.39 2.11 5.86
CA PHE A 8 -14.39 3.52 5.48
C PHE A 8 -15.80 4.10 5.52
N SER A 9 -15.95 5.24 6.21
CA SER A 9 -17.16 6.05 6.11
C SER A 9 -17.23 6.74 4.73
N LEU A 10 -18.41 7.24 4.35
CA LEU A 10 -18.54 8.04 3.12
C LEU A 10 -17.67 9.30 3.15
N ILE A 11 -17.43 9.88 4.33
CA ILE A 11 -16.53 11.02 4.51
C ILE A 11 -15.09 10.62 4.17
N HIS A 12 -14.63 9.45 4.64
CA HIS A 12 -13.30 8.93 4.28
C HIS A 12 -13.19 8.79 2.76
N ILE A 13 -14.16 8.13 2.12
CA ILE A 13 -14.15 7.89 0.67
C ILE A 13 -14.11 9.20 -0.13
N ASN A 14 -14.92 10.20 0.24
CA ASN A 14 -14.92 11.50 -0.43
C ASN A 14 -13.57 12.21 -0.30
N ASN A 15 -12.93 12.14 0.87
CA ASN A 15 -11.60 12.73 1.06
C ASN A 15 -10.52 12.00 0.25
N LEU A 16 -10.54 10.66 0.23
CA LEU A 16 -9.60 9.86 -0.57
C LEU A 16 -9.77 10.11 -2.07
N LYS A 17 -11.02 10.28 -2.53
CA LYS A 17 -11.34 10.66 -3.90
C LYS A 17 -10.73 12.01 -4.24
N THR A 18 -10.97 13.05 -3.43
CA THR A 18 -10.43 14.40 -3.67
C THR A 18 -8.90 14.39 -3.78
N VAL A 19 -8.21 13.65 -2.91
CA VAL A 19 -6.73 13.50 -3.00
C VAL A 19 -6.32 12.83 -4.30
N THR A 20 -7.03 11.79 -4.71
CA THR A 20 -6.76 11.06 -5.97
C THR A 20 -6.97 11.97 -7.19
N GLU A 21 -8.05 12.74 -7.22
CA GLU A 21 -8.35 13.70 -8.30
C GLU A 21 -7.29 14.83 -8.39
N ALA A 22 -6.69 15.20 -7.26
CA ALA A 22 -5.58 16.16 -7.20
C ALA A 22 -4.21 15.57 -7.61
N GLY A 23 -4.15 14.30 -8.02
CA GLY A 23 -2.90 13.61 -8.42
C GLY A 23 -2.16 12.94 -7.27
N GLY A 24 -2.71 12.94 -6.05
CA GLY A 24 -2.15 12.20 -4.93
C GLY A 24 -2.45 10.70 -5.02
N ILE A 25 -1.50 9.85 -4.62
CA ILE A 25 -1.69 8.40 -4.63
C ILE A 25 -2.23 7.95 -3.26
N ILE A 26 -3.34 7.22 -3.25
CA ILE A 26 -3.86 6.54 -2.05
C ILE A 26 -3.35 5.09 -2.03
N CYS A 27 -2.48 4.79 -1.07
CA CYS A 27 -1.91 3.45 -0.85
C CYS A 27 -2.32 2.97 0.54
N PRO A 28 -3.50 2.32 0.71
CA PRO A 28 -3.93 1.86 2.03
C PRO A 28 -2.92 0.85 2.60
N ALA A 29 -2.79 0.82 3.92
CA ALA A 29 -1.96 -0.13 4.67
C ALA A 29 -2.63 -1.52 4.72
N ASN A 30 -2.90 -2.06 3.53
CA ASN A 30 -3.53 -3.35 3.31
C ASN A 30 -2.44 -4.31 2.80
N PRO A 31 -1.78 -5.06 3.71
CA PRO A 31 -0.68 -5.93 3.31
C PRO A 31 -1.15 -7.08 2.44
N SER A 32 -0.26 -7.58 1.59
CA SER A 32 -0.52 -8.76 0.75
C SER A 32 0.07 -10.02 1.38
N PHE A 33 -0.49 -11.18 1.02
CA PHE A 33 -0.05 -12.49 1.51
C PHE A 33 0.51 -13.39 0.40
N TYR A 34 0.71 -12.83 -0.80
CA TYR A 34 1.19 -13.56 -1.98
C TYR A 34 2.60 -14.14 -1.80
N SER A 35 3.44 -13.48 -1.02
CA SER A 35 4.80 -13.93 -0.67
C SER A 35 4.85 -14.98 0.44
N LEU A 36 3.69 -15.43 0.95
CA LEU A 36 3.60 -16.36 2.09
C LEU A 36 4.47 -15.94 3.30
N PRO A 37 4.31 -14.70 3.80
CA PRO A 37 5.15 -14.13 4.86
C PRO A 37 5.15 -15.01 6.12
N LYS A 38 6.30 -15.08 6.80
CA LYS A 38 6.48 -15.91 8.01
C LYS A 38 6.43 -15.10 9.30
N THR A 39 6.73 -13.81 9.20
CA THR A 39 6.78 -12.89 10.33
C THR A 39 5.81 -11.72 10.12
N ILE A 40 5.51 -10.99 11.19
CA ILE A 40 4.69 -9.76 11.10
C ILE A 40 5.45 -8.70 10.31
N GLU A 41 6.77 -8.67 10.46
CA GLU A 41 7.69 -7.82 9.74
C GLU A 41 7.59 -8.06 8.23
N ASP A 42 7.56 -9.33 7.79
CA ASP A 42 7.38 -9.67 6.37
C ASP A 42 6.04 -9.16 5.83
N VAL A 43 4.97 -9.25 6.62
CA VAL A 43 3.63 -8.75 6.25
C VAL A 43 3.68 -7.23 6.10
N ALA A 44 4.25 -6.52 7.08
CA ALA A 44 4.40 -5.06 7.04
C ALA A 44 5.26 -4.62 5.85
N GLN A 45 6.31 -5.37 5.53
CA GLN A 45 7.23 -5.08 4.44
C GLN A 45 6.52 -5.03 3.09
N THR A 46 5.42 -5.77 2.90
CA THR A 46 4.63 -5.70 1.65
C THR A 46 4.04 -4.31 1.38
N VAL A 47 3.64 -3.58 2.43
CA VAL A 47 3.15 -2.21 2.32
C VAL A 47 4.32 -1.24 2.17
N VAL A 48 5.40 -1.43 2.94
CA VAL A 48 6.60 -0.59 2.88
C VAL A 48 7.20 -0.62 1.48
N ASN A 49 7.42 -1.80 0.91
CA ASN A 49 7.95 -1.98 -0.44
C ASN A 49 7.07 -1.27 -1.48
N ARG A 50 5.74 -1.39 -1.36
CA ARG A 50 4.81 -0.67 -2.25
C ARG A 50 4.96 0.85 -2.15
N VAL A 51 5.17 1.39 -0.95
CA VAL A 51 5.38 2.83 -0.76
C VAL A 51 6.71 3.28 -1.35
N ILE A 52 7.78 2.51 -1.17
CA ILE A 52 9.10 2.77 -1.76
C ILE A 52 9.00 2.78 -3.29
N ASP A 53 8.33 1.77 -3.88
CA ASP A 53 8.07 1.70 -5.32
C ASP A 53 7.32 2.93 -5.85
N LEU A 54 6.25 3.33 -5.16
CA LEU A 54 5.44 4.50 -5.54
C LEU A 54 6.19 5.82 -5.38
N ALA A 55 7.23 5.86 -4.53
CA ALA A 55 8.13 7.00 -4.40
C ALA A 55 9.20 7.06 -5.50
N GLY A 56 9.28 6.06 -6.37
CA GLY A 56 10.29 5.96 -7.42
C GLY A 56 11.67 5.56 -6.90
N LEU A 57 11.72 4.90 -5.73
CA LEU A 57 12.94 4.38 -5.14
C LEU A 57 13.03 2.87 -5.39
N GLU A 58 14.26 2.36 -5.51
CA GLU A 58 14.50 0.94 -5.71
C GLU A 58 14.47 0.20 -4.35
N SER A 59 13.80 -0.95 -4.31
CA SER A 59 13.89 -1.91 -3.19
C SER A 59 13.86 -3.35 -3.70
N GLU A 60 14.68 -4.20 -3.09
CA GLU A 60 14.53 -5.64 -3.24
C GLU A 60 13.21 -6.07 -2.58
N SER A 61 12.22 -6.40 -3.41
CA SER A 61 10.88 -6.74 -2.96
C SER A 61 10.31 -7.88 -3.79
N TYR A 62 9.40 -8.65 -3.18
CA TYR A 62 8.68 -9.70 -3.91
C TYR A 62 7.86 -9.07 -5.05
N ARG A 63 8.11 -9.53 -6.28
CA ARG A 63 7.41 -9.12 -7.49
C ARG A 63 6.61 -10.30 -8.01
N TRP A 64 5.32 -10.06 -8.23
CA TRP A 64 4.44 -11.10 -8.78
C TRP A 64 4.80 -11.37 -10.24
N ASN A 65 5.02 -12.64 -10.61
CA ASN A 65 5.45 -13.09 -11.94
C ASN A 65 6.86 -12.66 -12.38
N GLU A 66 7.74 -12.27 -11.47
CA GLU A 66 9.18 -12.27 -11.75
C GLU A 66 9.73 -13.59 -11.19
N ASP A 67 10.18 -14.48 -12.10
CA ASP A 67 10.76 -15.79 -11.77
C ASP A 67 12.08 -15.66 -11.00
#